data_AF-A0A9E2LTP1-F1
#
_entry.id   AF-A0A9E2LTP1-F1
#
_cell.length_a   1.000
_cell.length_b   1.000
_cell.length_c   1.000
_cell.angle_alpha   90.00
_cell.angle_beta   90.00
_cell.angle_gamma   90.00
#
_symmetry.space_group_name_H-M   'P 1'
#
loop_
_entity.id
_entity.type
_entity.pdbx_description
1 polymer ?
#
loop_
_entity_poly.entity_id
_entity_poly.type
_entity_poly.pdbx_seq_one_letter_code
_entity_poly.pdbx_strand_id
1 'polypeptide(L)' 'MAQAIGAVVHSAVCHGLAIGRAVKIGAVRGVVIGYNIARDGNFPGTRYPLLVKTELGVAKFGLDEVKPA' A
#
# COMPACT_ATOMS: atom_id res chain seq x y z
N MET A 1 13.61 -4.37 13.36
CA MET A 1 12.89 -5.02 12.24
C MET A 1 11.37 -4.75 12.24
N ALA A 2 10.62 -4.94 13.34
CA ALA A 2 9.21 -4.48 13.41
C ALA A 2 9.08 -2.94 13.29
N GLN A 3 10.04 -2.20 13.87
CA GLN A 3 10.16 -0.74 13.70
C GLN A 3 10.20 -0.29 12.23
N ALA A 4 10.78 -1.10 11.33
CA ALA A 4 10.90 -0.73 9.92
C ALA A 4 9.53 -0.79 9.21
N ILE A 5 8.73 -1.84 9.47
CA ILE A 5 7.37 -1.93 8.90
C ILE A 5 6.50 -0.81 9.46
N GLY A 6 6.57 -0.54 10.77
CA GLY A 6 5.85 0.57 11.39
C GLY A 6 6.21 1.92 10.76
N ALA A 7 7.49 2.19 10.50
CA ALA A 7 7.94 3.41 9.82
C ALA A 7 7.42 3.52 8.38
N VAL A 8 7.39 2.42 7.62
CA VAL A 8 6.88 2.42 6.24
C VAL A 8 5.36 2.61 6.22
N VAL A 9 4.61 1.98 7.13
CA VAL A 9 3.16 2.20 7.28
C VAL A 9 2.88 3.65 7.70
N HIS A 10 3.66 4.19 8.63
CA HIS A 10 3.56 5.60 9.01
C HIS A 10 3.81 6.52 7.82
N SER A 11 4.83 6.25 7.01
CA SER A 11 5.09 6.98 5.76
C SER A 11 3.91 6.88 4.79
N ALA A 12 3.28 5.72 4.63
CA ALA A 12 2.08 5.56 3.81
C ALA A 12 0.94 6.47 4.27
N VAL A 13 0.69 6.53 5.59
CA VAL A 13 -0.32 7.41 6.18
C VAL A 13 0.01 8.88 5.95
N CYS A 14 1.28 9.30 6.14
CA CYS A 14 1.73 10.66 5.88
C CYS A 14 1.58 11.08 4.39
N HIS A 15 1.68 10.13 3.46
CA HIS A 15 1.39 10.35 2.03
C HIS A 15 -0.12 10.32 1.69
N GLY A 16 -0.99 10.23 2.71
CA GLY A 16 -2.43 10.22 2.54
C GLY A 16 -3.00 8.87 2.07
N LEU A 17 -2.22 7.79 2.15
CA LEU A 17 -2.59 6.43 1.70
C LEU A 17 -3.11 5.57 2.88
N ALA A 18 -3.95 6.16 3.72
CA ALA A 18 -4.59 5.46 4.83
C ALA A 18 -5.65 4.45 4.36
N ILE A 19 -5.99 3.47 5.20
CA ILE A 19 -7.09 2.52 4.94
C ILE A 19 -8.40 3.29 4.67
N GLY A 20 -9.15 2.84 3.67
CA GLY A 20 -10.37 3.50 3.17
C GLY A 20 -10.09 4.61 2.15
N ARG A 21 -8.83 5.01 1.93
CA ARG A 21 -8.50 6.03 0.94
C ARG A 21 -8.76 5.52 -0.48
N ALA A 22 -9.51 6.30 -1.25
CA ALA A 22 -9.60 6.14 -2.70
C ALA A 22 -8.29 6.55 -3.38
N VAL A 23 -7.79 5.68 -4.25
CA VAL A 23 -6.49 5.81 -4.91
C VAL A 23 -6.56 5.47 -6.40
N LYS A 24 -5.50 5.82 -7.12
CA LYS A 24 -5.24 5.46 -8.51
C LYS A 24 -3.88 4.77 -8.63
N ILE A 25 -3.85 3.72 -9.46
CA ILE A 25 -2.65 2.97 -9.86
C ILE A 25 -2.60 3.03 -11.38
N GLY A 26 -1.79 3.94 -11.91
CA GLY A 26 -1.87 4.31 -13.32
C GLY A 26 -3.30 4.75 -13.69
N ALA A 27 -3.97 3.96 -14.55
CA ALA A 27 -5.35 4.20 -14.98
C ALA A 27 -6.41 3.49 -14.12
N VAL A 28 -6.02 2.56 -13.24
CA VAL A 28 -6.94 1.73 -12.45
C VAL A 28 -7.27 2.43 -11.13
N ARG A 29 -8.56 2.49 -10.78
CA ARG A 29 -9.03 3.02 -9.49
C ARG A 29 -9.08 1.91 -8.44
N GLY A 30 -8.83 2.29 -7.20
CA GLY A 30 -8.92 1.35 -6.07
C GLY A 30 -9.12 2.04 -4.74
N VAL A 31 -9.13 1.22 -3.69
CA VAL A 31 -9.23 1.65 -2.30
C VAL A 31 -8.17 0.93 -1.48
N VAL A 32 -7.43 1.66 -0.66
CA VAL A 32 -6.50 1.04 0.30
C VAL A 32 -7.33 0.26 1.33
N ILE A 33 -7.13 -1.04 1.43
CA ILE A 33 -7.87 -1.92 2.35
C ILE A 33 -7.03 -2.42 3.52
N GLY A 34 -5.72 -2.18 3.51
CA GLY A 34 -4.82 -2.62 4.56
C GLY A 34 -3.36 -2.36 4.24
N TYR A 35 -2.49 -2.86 5.10
CA TYR A 35 -1.03 -2.81 4.91
C TYR A 35 -0.44 -4.21 4.86
N ASN A 36 0.52 -4.39 3.97
CA ASN A 36 1.31 -5.61 3.87
C ASN A 36 2.37 -5.62 4.98
N ILE A 37 2.26 -6.57 5.91
CA ILE A 37 3.20 -6.76 7.02
C ILE A 37 4.13 -7.96 6.83
N ALA A 38 4.08 -8.60 5.66
CA ALA A 38 4.96 -9.72 5.34
C ALA A 38 6.42 -9.25 5.29
N ARG A 39 7.31 -9.99 5.94
CA ARG A 39 8.75 -9.68 5.95
C ARG A 39 9.50 -10.31 4.76
N ASP A 40 8.93 -11.37 4.19
CA ASP A 40 9.62 -12.26 3.27
C ASP A 40 8.80 -12.46 1.97
N GLY A 41 9.45 -12.97 0.94
CA GLY A 41 8.89 -13.20 -0.39
C GLY A 41 9.23 -12.10 -1.40
N ASN A 42 8.75 -12.24 -2.63
CA ASN A 42 9.08 -11.33 -3.74
C ASN A 42 8.49 -9.92 -3.58
N PHE A 43 7.43 -9.79 -2.78
CA PHE A 43 6.73 -8.52 -2.51
C PHE A 43 6.58 -8.28 -0.99
N PRO A 44 7.70 -7.98 -0.30
CA PRO A 44 7.70 -7.76 1.14
C PRO A 44 7.09 -6.39 1.50
N GLY A 45 6.54 -6.28 2.70
CA GLY A 45 5.87 -5.08 3.21
C GLY A 45 6.77 -3.86 3.36
N THR A 46 8.08 -4.05 3.50
CA THR A 46 9.06 -2.95 3.53
C THR A 46 9.20 -2.24 2.19
N ARG A 47 8.83 -2.89 1.07
CA ARG A 47 8.90 -2.33 -0.29
C ARG A 47 7.53 -2.13 -0.93
N TYR A 48 6.59 -3.02 -0.65
CA TYR A 48 5.21 -2.98 -1.14
C TYR A 48 4.23 -2.94 0.04
N PRO A 49 4.17 -1.84 0.81
CA PRO A 49 3.42 -1.75 2.06
C PRO A 49 1.91 -1.67 1.90
N LEU A 50 1.39 -1.31 0.72
CA LEU A 50 -0.04 -1.07 0.53
C LEU A 50 -0.74 -2.34 0.07
N LEU A 51 -1.92 -2.60 0.62
CA LEU A 51 -2.87 -3.57 0.08
C LEU A 51 -4.07 -2.80 -0.50
N VAL A 52 -4.25 -2.85 -1.82
CA VAL A 52 -5.29 -2.08 -2.51
C VAL A 52 -6.26 -3.03 -3.20
N LYS A 53 -7.56 -2.81 -2.98
CA LYS A 53 -8.65 -3.46 -3.71
C LYS A 53 -8.99 -2.62 -4.94
N THR A 54 -9.00 -3.25 -6.10
CA THR A 54 -9.39 -2.69 -7.39
C THR A 54 -10.49 -3.55 -8.02
N GLU A 55 -10.96 -3.17 -9.19
CA GLU A 55 -11.84 -4.01 -10.02
C GLU A 55 -11.18 -5.30 -10.51
N LEU A 56 -9.84 -5.33 -10.58
CA LEU A 56 -9.04 -6.49 -11.00
C LEU A 56 -8.69 -7.44 -9.84
N GLY A 57 -9.09 -7.09 -8.61
CA GLY A 57 -8.78 -7.83 -7.39
C GLY A 57 -7.91 -7.05 -6.41
N VAL A 58 -7.31 -7.77 -5.46
CA VAL A 58 -6.48 -7.20 -4.39
C VAL A 58 -5.02 -7.44 -4.68
N ALA A 59 -4.21 -6.39 -4.65
CA ALA A 59 -2.78 -6.48 -4.91
C ALA A 59 -1.95 -5.59 -3.96
N LYS A 60 -0.65 -5.89 -3.91
CA LYS A 60 0.35 -5.18 -3.10
C LYS A 60 1.05 -4.11 -3.94
N PHE A 61 1.26 -2.94 -3.36
CA PHE A 61 1.89 -1.82 -4.07
C PHE A 61 2.91 -1.07 -3.21
N GLY A 62 3.94 -0.55 -3.87
CA GLY A 62 4.84 0.46 -3.35
C GLY A 62 4.15 1.82 -3.24
N LEU A 63 4.73 2.71 -2.43
CA LEU A 63 4.16 4.05 -2.22
C LEU A 63 4.16 4.87 -3.52
N ASP A 64 5.19 4.70 -4.37
CA ASP A 64 5.33 5.48 -5.61
C ASP A 64 4.42 4.98 -6.76
N GLU A 65 3.85 3.78 -6.61
CA GLU A 65 2.93 3.17 -7.58
C GLU A 65 1.48 3.63 -7.39
N VAL A 66 1.18 4.26 -6.25
CA VAL A 66 -0.18 4.59 -5.83
C VAL A 66 -0.29 6.08 -5.52
N LYS A 67 -1.28 6.74 -6.12
CA LYS A 67 -1.60 8.15 -5.84
C LYS A 67 -2.99 8.28 -5.22
N PRO A 68 -3.20 9.21 -4.27
CA PRO A 68 -4.55 9.59 -3.87
C PRO A 68 -5.40 9.97 -5.11
N ALA A 69 -6.63 9.45 -5.19
CA ALA A 69 -7.49 9.59 -6.37
C ALA A 69 -7.94 11.02 -6.67
#